data_AF-A0A973J9Y1-F1
#
_entry.id   AF-A0A973J9Y1-F1
#
_cell.length_a   1.000
_cell.length_b   1.000
_cell.length_c   1.000
_cell.angle_alpha   90.00
_cell.angle_beta   90.00
_cell.angle_gamma   90.00
#
_symmetry.space_group_name_H-M   'P 1'
#
loop_
_entity.id
_entity.type
_entity.pdbx_description
1 polymer ?
#
loop_
_entity_poly.entity_id
_entity_poly.type
_entity_poly.pdbx_seq_one_letter_code
_entity_poly.pdbx_strand_id
1 'polypeptide(L)'
;IILPGALPAILVGLRYALGIMWLTLIVAETIAADSGIGEVTMSAREFMRTDVVVMGILLYALLGKLADVIARLIEGRLLQWHPSYQPK
;
A
#
# COMPACT_ATOMS: atom_id res chain seq x y z
N ILE A 1 -8.52 -5.65 30.98
CA ILE A 1 -9.81 -5.06 30.52
C ILE A 1 -9.60 -3.95 29.47
N ILE A 2 -8.41 -3.35 29.33
CA ILE A 2 -8.16 -2.21 28.42
C ILE A 2 -7.78 -2.66 26.99
N LEU A 3 -7.13 -3.82 26.85
CA LEU A 3 -6.67 -4.37 25.56
C LEU A 3 -7.76 -4.52 24.48
N PRO A 4 -8.96 -5.11 24.76
CA PRO A 4 -9.98 -5.28 23.72
C PRO A 4 -10.62 -3.95 23.29
N GLY A 5 -10.61 -2.92 24.14
CA GLY A 5 -11.12 -1.59 23.79
C GLY A 5 -10.16 -0.76 22.93
N ALA A 6 -8.85 -1.02 23.00
CA ALA A 6 -7.84 -0.28 22.24
C ALA A 6 -7.52 -0.88 20.86
N LEU A 7 -7.81 -2.17 20.65
CA LEU A 7 -7.56 -2.86 19.38
C LEU A 7 -8.17 -2.16 18.14
N PRO A 8 -9.43 -1.69 18.16
CA PRO A 8 -10.03 -1.00 17.02
C PRO A 8 -9.23 0.25 16.62
N ALA A 9 -8.76 1.03 17.60
CA ALA A 9 -7.96 2.23 17.35
C ALA A 9 -6.58 1.88 16.76
N ILE A 10 -5.96 0.79 17.24
CA ILE A 10 -4.67 0.29 16.72
C ILE A 10 -4.81 -0.16 15.26
N LEU A 11 -5.89 -0.87 14.91
CA LEU A 11 -6.13 -1.34 13.54
C LEU A 11 -6.42 -0.19 12.57
N VAL A 12 -7.18 0.82 13.01
CA VAL A 12 -7.36 2.07 12.23
C VAL A 12 -6.02 2.76 12.02
N GLY A 13 -5.19 2.87 13.06
CA GLY A 13 -3.85 3.43 12.97
C GLY A 13 -2.94 2.65 12.01
N LEU A 14 -2.98 1.32 12.06
CA LEU A 14 -2.22 0.44 11.17
C LEU A 14 -2.64 0.61 9.71
N ARG A 15 -3.95 0.71 9.42
CA ARG A 15 -4.45 0.95 8.06
C ARG A 15 -3.97 2.29 7.51
N TYR A 16 -4.01 3.34 8.32
CA TYR A 16 -3.46 4.65 7.95
C TYR A 16 -1.96 4.58 7.70
N ALA A 17 -1.21 3.91 8.58
CA ALA A 17 0.24 3.74 8.44
C ALA A 17 0.62 2.96 7.18
N LEU A 18 -0.16 1.95 6.79
CA LEU A 18 0.06 1.18 5.56
C LEU A 18 -0.17 2.02 4.30
N GLY A 19 -1.20 2.88 4.29
CA GLY A 19 -1.42 3.82 3.20
C GLY A 19 -0.29 4.84 3.05
N ILE A 20 0.21 5.36 4.17
CA ILE A 20 1.34 6.30 4.19
C ILE A 20 2.63 5.60 3.76
N MET A 21 2.91 4.41 4.30
CA MET A 21 4.09 3.62 3.95
C MET A 21 4.17 3.35 2.45
N TRP A 22 3.04 3.02 1.82
CA TRP A 22 2.98 2.81 0.37
C TRP A 22 3.40 4.06 -0.42
N LEU A 23 2.86 5.23 -0.08
CA LEU A 23 3.22 6.49 -0.74
C LEU A 23 4.69 6.86 -0.50
N THR A 24 5.18 6.69 0.72
CA THR A 24 6.58 6.97 1.07
C THR A 24 7.54 6.03 0.34
N LEU A 25 7.18 4.75 0.18
CA LEU A 25 7.96 3.78 -0.59
C LEU A 25 8.12 4.21 -2.05
N ILE A 26 7.03 4.62 -2.70
CA ILE A 26 7.07 5.11 -4.09
C ILE A 26 8.00 6.32 -4.19
N VAL A 27 7.84 7.32 -3.33
CA VAL A 27 8.69 8.51 -3.32
C VAL A 27 10.15 8.14 -3.10
N ALA A 28 10.43 7.25 -2.15
CA ALA A 28 11.78 6.77 -1.88
C ALA A 28 12.40 6.05 -3.10
N GLU A 29 11.63 5.20 -3.78
CA GLU A 29 12.05 4.53 -5.01
C GLU A 29 12.41 5.57 -6.08
N THR A 30 11.61 6.62 -6.27
CA THR A 30 11.88 7.64 -7.30
C THR A 30 13.11 8.51 -7.03
N ILE A 31 13.55 8.64 -5.78
CA ILE A 31 14.68 9.52 -5.41
C ILE A 31 15.99 8.75 -5.31
N ALA A 32 15.95 7.53 -4.78
CA ALA A 32 17.14 6.78 -4.37
C ALA A 32 17.46 5.58 -5.27
N ALA A 33 16.57 5.16 -6.17
CA ALA A 33 16.80 4.00 -7.02
C ALA A 33 17.31 4.41 -8.41
N ASP A 34 18.53 3.99 -8.74
CA ASP A 34 19.07 4.04 -10.11
C ASP A 34 18.46 2.97 -11.04
N SER A 35 17.62 2.09 -10.48
CA SER A 35 16.84 1.10 -11.23
C SER A 35 15.54 0.81 -10.50
N GLY A 36 14.40 1.07 -11.14
CA GLY A 36 13.08 0.88 -10.54
C GLY A 36 11.95 1.24 -11.51
N ILE A 37 10.70 0.97 -11.12
CA ILE A 37 9.51 1.30 -11.94
C ILE A 37 9.40 2.83 -12.07
N GLY A 38 9.75 3.55 -11.01
CA GLY A 38 9.77 5.01 -10.97
C GLY A 38 10.77 5.62 -11.95
N GLU A 39 12.00 5.10 -11.98
CA GLU A 39 13.05 5.53 -12.91
C GLU A 39 12.63 5.23 -14.36
N VAL A 40 12.16 4.01 -14.65
CA VAL A 40 11.70 3.63 -16.00
C VAL A 40 10.54 4.51 -16.47
N THR A 41 9.61 4.85 -15.58
CA THR A 41 8.47 5.73 -15.88
C THR A 41 8.95 7.18 -16.11
N MET A 42 9.93 7.65 -15.34
CA MET A 42 10.53 8.98 -15.48
C MET A 42 11.26 9.12 -16.81
N SER A 43 12.13 8.16 -17.13
CA SER A 43 12.85 8.07 -18.40
C SER A 43 11.87 7.97 -19.57
N ALA A 44 10.87 7.08 -19.51
CA ALA A 44 9.84 6.99 -20.53
C ALA A 44 9.08 8.30 -20.77
N ARG A 45 8.81 9.08 -19.71
CA ARG A 45 8.18 10.39 -19.83
C ARG A 45 9.09 11.38 -20.57
N GLU A 46 10.38 11.37 -20.30
CA GLU A 46 11.36 12.23 -20.97
C GLU A 46 11.44 11.94 -22.48
N PHE A 47 11.38 10.65 -22.86
CA PHE A 47 11.30 10.22 -24.26
C PHE A 47 9.90 10.33 -24.89
N MET A 48 8.93 10.96 -24.21
CA MET A 48 7.53 11.06 -24.63
C MET A 48 6.87 9.71 -24.98
N ARG A 49 7.33 8.60 -24.37
CA ARG A 49 6.78 7.26 -24.55
C ARG A 49 5.59 7.05 -23.61
N THR A 50 4.46 7.65 -23.97
CA THR A 50 3.23 7.61 -23.16
C THR A 50 2.77 6.18 -22.87
N ASP A 51 2.97 5.24 -23.79
CA ASP A 51 2.61 3.82 -23.60
C ASP A 51 3.29 3.22 -22.35
N VAL A 52 4.58 3.52 -22.16
CA VAL A 52 5.35 3.01 -21.02
C VAL A 52 4.98 3.75 -19.74
N VAL A 53 4.68 5.06 -19.81
CA VAL A 53 4.21 5.83 -18.66
C VAL A 53 2.87 5.29 -18.14
N VAL A 54 1.93 5.01 -19.04
CA VAL A 54 0.63 4.42 -18.68
C VAL A 54 0.81 3.02 -18.07
N MET A 55 1.70 2.21 -18.63
CA MET A 55 2.05 0.90 -18.06
C MET A 55 2.63 1.05 -16.63
N GLY A 56 3.49 2.03 -16.38
CA GLY A 56 4.01 2.36 -15.06
C GLY A 56 2.92 2.75 -14.07
N ILE A 57 1.94 3.57 -14.49
CA ILE A 57 0.78 3.93 -13.67
C ILE A 57 -0.07 2.69 -13.34
N LEU A 58 -0.31 1.81 -14.32
CA LEU A 58 -1.05 0.56 -14.11
C LEU A 58 -0.33 -0.36 -13.13
N LEU A 59 0.99 -0.47 -13.23
CA LEU A 59 1.82 -1.23 -12.28
C LEU A 59 1.72 -0.64 -10.87
N TYR A 60 1.82 0.68 -10.71
CA TYR A 60 1.65 1.32 -9.41
C TYR A 60 0.24 1.14 -8.84
N ALA A 61 -0.80 1.20 -9.67
CA ALA A 61 -2.17 0.94 -9.26
C ALA A 61 -2.36 -0.52 -8.81
N LEU A 62 -1.74 -1.48 -9.53
CA LEU A 62 -1.78 -2.89 -9.17
C LEU A 62 -1.04 -3.16 -7.85
N LEU A 63 0.15 -2.60 -7.69
CA LEU A 63 0.93 -2.76 -6.46
C LEU A 63 0.25 -2.08 -5.26
N GLY A 64 -0.36 -0.91 -5.46
CA GLY A 64 -1.18 -0.25 -4.44
C GLY A 64 -2.37 -1.11 -4.03
N LYS A 65 -3.06 -1.73 -5.00
CA LYS A 65 -4.14 -2.69 -4.72
C LYS A 65 -3.62 -3.92 -3.98
N LEU A 66 -2.45 -4.44 -4.34
CA LEU A 66 -1.82 -5.57 -3.64
C LEU A 66 -1.45 -5.21 -2.21
N ALA A 67 -0.86 -4.03 -1.98
CA ALA A 67 -0.54 -3.54 -0.64
C ALA A 67 -1.81 -3.41 0.22
N ASP A 68 -2.89 -2.90 -0.35
CA ASP A 68 -4.20 -2.78 0.28
C ASP A 68 -4.87 -4.16 0.56
N VAL A 69 -4.68 -5.15 -0.32
CA VAL A 69 -5.10 -6.54 -0.05
C VAL A 69 -4.26 -7.18 1.06
N ILE A 70 -2.94 -7.00 1.03
CA ILE A 70 -2.04 -7.51 2.07
C ILE A 70 -2.39 -6.87 3.43
N ALA A 71 -2.66 -5.57 3.45
CA ALA A 71 -3.11 -4.84 4.62
C ALA A 71 -4.39 -5.48 5.22
N ARG A 72 -5.41 -5.72 4.38
CA ARG A 72 -6.64 -6.41 4.79
C ARG A 72 -6.41 -7.83 5.27
N LEU A 73 -5.50 -8.58 4.64
CA LEU A 73 -5.17 -9.94 5.06
C LEU A 73 -4.47 -9.97 6.42
N ILE A 74 -3.57 -9.00 6.67
CA ILE A 74 -2.90 -8.83 7.96
C ILE A 74 -3.91 -8.42 9.03
N GLU A 75 -4.82 -7.50 8.74
CA GLU A 75 -5.94 -7.13 9.61
C GLU A 75 -6.80 -8.35 9.95
N GLY A 76 -7.19 -9.13 8.94
CA GLY A 76 -7.96 -10.36 9.10
C GLY A 76 -7.23 -11.47 9.84
N ARG A 77 -5.88 -11.51 9.80
CA ARG A 77 -5.02 -12.43 10.57
C ARG A 77 -4.83 -12.00 12.03
N LEU A 78 -4.70 -10.71 12.29
CA LEU A 78 -4.55 -10.16 13.64
C LEU A 78 -5.87 -10.14 14.42
N LEU A 79 -7.01 -10.07 13.72
CA LEU A 79 -8.36 -10.12 14.31
C LEU A 79 -8.90 -11.54 14.53
N GLN A 80 -8.19 -12.60 14.15
CA GLN A 80 -8.66 -14.00 14.25
C GLN A 80 -8.98 -14.45 15.69
N TRP A 81 -8.51 -13.70 16.69
CA TRP A 81 -8.69 -14.02 18.10
C TRP A 81 -9.95 -13.42 18.73
N HIS A 82 -10.81 -12.67 18.01
CA HIS A 82 -12.03 -12.07 18.57
C HIS A 82 -13.33 -12.59 17.90
N PRO A 83 -14.12 -13.46 18.58
CA PRO A 83 -15.41 -14.02 18.12
C PRO A 83 -16.58 -13.02 17.97
N SER A 84 -16.34 -11.71 17.87
CA SER A 84 -17.41 -10.70 17.84
C SER A 84 -17.61 -10.04 16.48
N TYR A 85 -16.94 -10.51 15.43
CA TYR A 85 -17.27 -10.11 14.07
C TYR A 85 -18.53 -10.85 13.61
N GLN A 86 -19.69 -10.47 14.17
CA GLN A 86 -20.98 -10.75 13.56
C GLN A 86 -21.18 -9.72 12.44
N PRO A 87 -21.16 -10.14 11.16
CA PRO A 87 -21.68 -9.29 10.11
C PRO A 87 -23.21 -9.24 10.28
N LYS A 88 -23.77 -8.03 10.28
CA LYS A 88 -25.18 -7.81 10.00
C LYS A 88 -25.35 -7.59 8.51
#